data_AF-A0A0G1EBW3-F1
#
_entry.id   AF-A0A0G1EBW3-F1
#
_cell.length_a   1.000
_cell.length_b   1.000
_cell.length_c   1.000
_cell.angle_alpha   90.00
_cell.angle_beta   90.00
_cell.angle_gamma   90.00
#
_symmetry.space_group_name_H-M   'P 1'
#
loop_
_entity.id
_entity.type
_entity.pdbx_description
1 polymer ?
#
loop_
_entity_poly.entity_id
_entity_poly.type
_entity_poly.pdbx_seq_one_letter_code
_entity_poly.pdbx_strand_id
1 'polypeptide(L)'
;MLTNPKITKIHFPTALGLLILLIAIGAGIYFVKTRSGVKPEAAAEVTPEQVRITNITDAGFSVSWITGRETTGSIKFGEKINELKQPALDDRDQLSGGKAAVEVHHVTLKNLLPTTKYYFKIESGGKQFDNKGKPFEVFMLNKMVGLFEFVAPEFLFFEIGKRMDKLLAKSRLSKEEISDIFSFLKREIDFVSPEKFEDKAEEARKKAPHLKDVSFVALALKLDCKILSGDKGIKKSLPDRIITPSEAIGMLLGKHA
;
A
#
# COMPACT_ATOMS: atom_id res chain seq x y z
N MET A 1 47.14 53.59 -12.30
CA MET A 1 47.37 52.75 -13.50
C MET A 1 46.51 51.51 -13.37
N LEU A 2 45.43 51.39 -14.14
CA LEU A 2 44.69 50.15 -14.34
C LEU A 2 44.34 50.09 -15.83
N THR A 3 44.99 49.19 -16.57
CA THR A 3 44.80 48.98 -18.00
C THR A 3 43.60 48.07 -18.23
N ASN A 4 42.62 48.55 -18.99
CA ASN A 4 41.46 47.75 -19.39
C ASN A 4 41.87 46.84 -20.57
N PRO A 5 41.69 45.51 -20.51
CA PRO A 5 42.08 44.64 -21.62
C PRO A 5 41.09 44.81 -22.80
N LYS A 6 41.63 45.13 -23.99
CA LYS A 6 40.85 45.12 -25.23
C LYS A 6 40.45 43.68 -25.56
N ILE A 7 39.15 43.39 -25.56
CA ILE A 7 38.62 42.13 -26.08
C ILE A 7 38.69 42.18 -27.61
N THR A 8 39.57 41.37 -28.20
CA THR A 8 39.69 41.20 -29.64
C THR A 8 38.53 40.37 -30.18
N LYS A 9 37.84 40.87 -31.21
CA LYS A 9 36.79 40.12 -31.93
C LYS A 9 37.45 38.98 -32.71
N ILE A 10 37.10 37.74 -32.35
CA ILE A 10 37.56 36.53 -33.05
C ILE A 10 36.67 36.32 -34.29
N HIS A 11 37.27 36.20 -35.47
CA HIS A 11 36.58 35.83 -36.71
C HIS A 11 36.79 34.34 -36.98
N PHE A 12 35.70 33.57 -36.98
CA PHE A 12 35.71 32.16 -37.36
C PHE A 12 35.37 32.04 -38.86
N PRO A 13 36.13 31.29 -39.67
CA PRO A 13 35.75 30.98 -41.04
C PRO A 13 34.47 30.14 -41.00
N THR A 14 33.45 30.67 -41.67
CA THR A 14 32.02 30.46 -41.45
C THR A 14 31.49 29.03 -41.60
N ALA A 15 32.31 28.04 -41.98
CA ALA A 15 31.88 26.64 -42.05
C ALA A 15 31.98 25.92 -40.69
N LEU A 16 33.09 26.09 -39.96
CA LEU A 16 33.32 25.34 -38.72
C LEU A 16 32.45 25.90 -37.57
N GLY A 17 32.29 27.22 -37.51
CA GLY A 17 31.39 27.86 -36.54
C GLY A 17 29.92 27.47 -36.75
N LEU A 18 29.48 27.37 -38.01
CA LEU A 18 28.11 26.94 -38.33
C LEU A 18 27.90 25.46 -37.98
N LEU A 19 28.90 24.60 -38.24
CA LEU A 19 28.83 23.19 -37.87
C LEU A 19 28.78 23.01 -36.34
N ILE A 20 29.60 23.74 -35.58
CA ILE A 20 29.56 23.72 -34.10
C ILE A 20 28.21 24.22 -33.60
N LEU A 21 27.65 25.27 -34.22
CA LEU A 21 26.33 25.78 -33.86
C LEU A 21 25.22 24.75 -34.13
N LEU A 22 25.24 24.08 -35.28
CA LEU A 22 24.26 23.04 -35.62
C LEU A 22 24.37 21.83 -34.67
N ILE A 23 25.60 21.43 -34.32
CA ILE A 23 25.83 20.36 -33.34
C ILE A 23 25.33 20.79 -31.95
N ALA A 24 25.58 22.03 -31.53
CA ALA A 24 25.12 22.55 -30.24
C ALA A 24 23.59 22.66 -30.17
N ILE A 25 22.93 23.08 -31.26
CA ILE A 25 21.46 23.10 -31.35
C ILE A 25 20.91 21.66 -31.33
N GLY A 26 21.50 20.75 -32.10
CA GLY A 26 21.10 19.34 -32.12
C GLY A 26 21.27 18.68 -30.76
N ALA A 27 22.40 18.91 -30.09
CA ALA A 27 22.66 18.47 -28.73
C ALA A 27 21.70 19.12 -27.73
N GLY A 28 21.40 20.42 -27.87
CA GLY A 28 20.43 21.13 -27.05
C GLY A 28 19.03 20.53 -27.17
N ILE A 29 18.55 20.28 -28.40
CA ILE A 29 17.28 19.61 -28.66
C ILE A 29 17.29 18.18 -28.10
N TYR A 30 18.40 17.45 -28.27
CA TYR A 30 18.57 16.12 -27.71
C TYR A 30 18.54 16.14 -26.18
N PHE A 31 19.21 17.09 -25.52
CA PHE A 31 19.21 17.26 -24.08
C PHE A 31 17.86 17.71 -23.53
N VAL A 32 17.13 18.58 -24.24
CA VAL A 32 15.75 18.95 -23.90
C VAL A 32 14.83 17.72 -24.01
N LYS A 33 14.95 16.92 -25.08
CA LYS A 33 14.21 15.65 -25.23
C LYS A 33 14.59 14.61 -24.15
N THR A 34 15.83 14.62 -23.68
CA THR A 34 16.33 13.62 -22.71
C THR A 34 16.18 14.06 -21.25
N ARG A 35 16.00 15.37 -20.97
CA ARG A 35 15.98 15.92 -19.59
C ARG A 35 14.69 16.64 -19.19
N SER A 36 13.74 16.86 -20.09
CA SER A 36 12.47 17.49 -19.73
C SER A 36 11.29 16.61 -20.14
N GLY A 37 10.63 16.04 -19.13
CA GLY A 37 9.26 15.55 -19.24
C GLY A 37 8.28 16.70 -19.45
N VAL A 38 8.46 17.48 -20.53
CA VAL A 38 7.42 18.36 -21.04
C VAL A 38 6.35 17.42 -21.59
N LYS A 39 5.41 17.06 -20.73
CA LYS A 39 4.17 16.44 -21.19
C LYS A 39 3.56 17.41 -22.21
N PRO A 40 3.15 16.93 -23.41
CA PRO A 40 2.34 17.74 -24.30
C PRO A 40 1.20 18.39 -23.52
N GLU A 41 0.82 19.62 -23.82
CA GLU A 41 -0.24 20.34 -23.09
C GLU A 41 -1.56 19.55 -23.08
N ALA A 42 -1.90 18.94 -24.22
CA ALA A 42 -3.00 17.97 -24.35
C ALA A 42 -2.82 16.66 -23.55
N ALA A 43 -1.63 16.38 -23.01
CA ALA A 43 -1.38 15.29 -22.08
C ALA A 43 -1.48 15.75 -20.63
N ALA A 44 -1.16 17.01 -20.32
CA ALA A 44 -1.38 17.59 -19.00
C ALA A 44 -2.88 17.64 -18.68
N GLU A 45 -3.71 18.06 -19.62
CA GLU A 45 -5.17 18.16 -19.42
C GLU A 45 -5.86 16.82 -19.10
N VAL A 46 -5.42 15.72 -19.69
CA VAL A 46 -6.01 14.38 -19.47
C VAL A 46 -5.22 13.52 -18.47
N THR A 47 -4.15 14.06 -17.87
CA THR A 47 -3.37 13.35 -16.85
C THR A 47 -4.24 13.22 -15.59
N PRO A 48 -4.37 12.01 -15.01
CA PRO A 48 -4.96 11.82 -13.70
C PRO A 48 -4.17 12.56 -12.62
N GLU A 49 -4.83 13.47 -11.94
CA GLU A 49 -4.35 14.19 -10.77
C GLU A 49 -5.12 13.74 -9.52
N GLN A 50 -4.48 13.93 -8.35
CA GLN A 50 -5.07 13.58 -7.06
C GLN A 50 -5.63 12.15 -7.00
N VAL A 51 -4.89 11.19 -7.56
CA VAL A 51 -5.29 9.78 -7.53
C VAL A 51 -5.41 9.32 -6.08
N ARG A 52 -6.61 8.89 -5.68
CA ARG A 52 -6.92 8.36 -4.36
C ARG A 52 -7.46 6.94 -4.48
N ILE A 53 -7.00 6.09 -3.56
CA ILE A 53 -7.48 4.72 -3.42
C ILE A 53 -8.19 4.66 -2.08
N THR A 54 -9.46 4.27 -2.09
CA THR A 54 -10.36 4.32 -0.92
C THR A 54 -11.21 3.06 -0.87
N ASN A 55 -11.97 2.90 0.23
CA ASN A 55 -12.92 1.79 0.40
C ASN A 55 -12.31 0.41 0.13
N ILE A 56 -11.06 0.21 0.56
CA ILE A 56 -10.36 -1.06 0.39
C ILE A 56 -11.03 -2.09 1.32
N THR A 57 -11.65 -3.09 0.70
CA THR A 57 -12.30 -4.24 1.36
C THR A 57 -11.53 -5.52 1.03
N ASP A 58 -12.10 -6.67 1.31
CA ASP A 58 -11.59 -7.98 0.89
C ASP A 58 -12.02 -8.33 -0.55
N ALA A 59 -13.13 -7.77 -1.03
CA ALA A 59 -13.69 -8.05 -2.36
C ALA A 59 -13.57 -6.90 -3.37
N GLY A 60 -13.03 -5.74 -2.98
CA GLY A 60 -12.94 -4.60 -3.87
C GLY A 60 -12.32 -3.33 -3.28
N PHE A 61 -12.07 -2.35 -4.13
CA PHE A 61 -11.62 -1.01 -3.73
C PHE A 61 -12.10 0.04 -4.74
N SER A 62 -12.13 1.30 -4.31
CA SER A 62 -12.44 2.43 -5.17
C SER A 62 -11.18 3.20 -5.53
N VAL A 63 -11.13 3.67 -6.77
CA VAL A 63 -10.11 4.61 -7.25
C VAL A 63 -10.81 5.85 -7.79
N SER A 64 -10.33 7.02 -7.36
CA SER A 64 -10.83 8.31 -7.85
C SER A 64 -9.68 9.21 -8.29
N TRP A 65 -9.91 10.01 -9.32
CA TRP A 65 -8.95 11.01 -9.79
C TRP A 65 -9.67 12.18 -10.47
N ILE A 66 -8.92 13.25 -10.72
CA ILE A 66 -9.41 14.44 -11.42
C ILE A 66 -8.56 14.67 -12.67
N THR A 67 -9.14 15.22 -13.73
CA THR A 67 -8.44 15.69 -14.92
C THR A 67 -8.69 17.17 -15.14
N GLY A 68 -7.81 17.85 -15.86
CA GLY A 68 -7.94 19.28 -16.17
C GLY A 68 -8.98 19.62 -17.23
N ARG A 69 -9.61 18.60 -17.84
CA ARG A 69 -10.75 18.73 -18.76
C ARG A 69 -11.62 17.49 -18.71
N GLU A 70 -12.85 17.61 -19.21
CA GLU A 70 -13.75 16.48 -19.44
C GLU A 70 -13.13 15.44 -20.37
N THR A 71 -13.04 14.20 -19.90
CA THR A 71 -12.47 13.08 -20.65
C THR A 71 -13.12 11.77 -20.22
N THR A 72 -12.96 10.71 -21.00
CA THR A 72 -13.38 9.37 -20.61
C THR A 72 -12.34 8.74 -19.69
N GLY A 73 -12.80 7.99 -18.68
CA GLY A 73 -11.93 7.34 -17.71
C GLY A 73 -12.26 5.86 -17.50
N SER A 74 -11.22 5.03 -17.39
CA SER A 74 -11.34 3.63 -16.99
C SER A 74 -10.05 3.13 -16.35
N ILE A 75 -10.07 1.94 -15.77
CA ILE A 75 -8.90 1.28 -15.18
C ILE A 75 -8.67 -0.06 -15.88
N LYS A 76 -7.40 -0.40 -16.10
CA LYS A 76 -6.97 -1.77 -16.40
C LYS A 76 -6.21 -2.34 -15.24
N PHE A 77 -6.61 -3.51 -14.75
CA PHE A 77 -6.04 -4.14 -13.57
C PHE A 77 -5.78 -5.63 -13.77
N GLY A 78 -5.02 -6.22 -12.83
CA GLY A 78 -4.71 -7.64 -12.78
C GLY A 78 -3.82 -8.00 -11.60
N GLU A 79 -3.67 -9.30 -11.34
CA GLU A 79 -2.90 -9.84 -10.20
C GLU A 79 -1.38 -9.84 -10.45
N LYS A 80 -0.98 -9.77 -11.73
CA LYS A 80 0.43 -9.71 -12.13
C LYS A 80 0.74 -8.34 -12.70
N ILE A 81 1.88 -7.80 -12.29
CA ILE A 81 2.34 -6.45 -12.67
C ILE A 81 2.40 -6.21 -14.19
N ASN A 82 2.62 -7.25 -15.00
CA ASN A 82 2.74 -7.16 -16.46
C ASN A 82 1.51 -7.69 -17.22
N GLU A 83 0.44 -8.11 -16.54
CA GLU A 83 -0.76 -8.70 -17.17
C GLU A 83 -2.05 -7.98 -16.71
N LEU A 84 -2.17 -6.68 -17.03
CA LEU A 84 -3.33 -5.84 -16.68
C LEU A 84 -4.42 -5.94 -17.75
N LYS A 85 -5.18 -7.03 -17.74
CA LYS A 85 -6.15 -7.35 -18.81
C LYS A 85 -7.61 -7.03 -18.44
N GLN A 86 -7.92 -6.86 -17.15
CA GLN A 86 -9.29 -6.69 -16.69
C GLN A 86 -9.67 -5.20 -16.72
N PRO A 87 -10.69 -4.80 -17.50
CA PRO A 87 -11.17 -3.43 -17.52
C PRO A 87 -12.15 -3.17 -16.37
N ALA A 88 -12.12 -1.96 -15.83
CA ALA A 88 -13.15 -1.41 -14.95
C ALA A 88 -13.50 0.00 -15.44
N LEU A 89 -14.78 0.24 -15.69
CA LEU A 89 -15.28 1.53 -16.18
C LEU A 89 -15.63 2.44 -15.00
N ASP A 90 -15.73 3.74 -15.26
CA ASP A 90 -16.33 4.68 -14.33
C ASP A 90 -17.73 4.20 -13.89
N ASP A 91 -18.06 4.35 -12.61
CA ASP A 91 -19.29 3.80 -12.05
C ASP A 91 -20.55 4.41 -12.71
N ARG A 92 -20.45 5.65 -13.21
CA ARG A 92 -21.54 6.29 -13.99
C ARG A 92 -21.74 5.66 -15.37
N ASP A 93 -20.64 5.23 -15.99
CA ASP A 93 -20.64 4.60 -17.31
C ASP A 93 -21.21 3.18 -17.24
N GLN A 94 -20.99 2.49 -16.11
CA GLN A 94 -21.57 1.16 -15.86
C GLN A 94 -23.11 1.19 -15.80
N LEU A 95 -23.70 2.28 -15.30
CA LEU A 95 -25.15 2.43 -15.15
C LEU A 95 -25.83 2.96 -16.41
N SER A 96 -25.14 3.80 -17.19
CA SER A 96 -25.69 4.47 -18.37
C SER A 96 -25.41 3.73 -19.68
N GLY A 97 -24.46 2.80 -19.72
CA GLY A 97 -24.05 2.07 -20.92
C GLY A 97 -23.26 2.90 -21.94
N GLY A 98 -23.05 4.20 -21.66
CA GLY A 98 -22.22 5.12 -22.45
C GLY A 98 -20.88 5.38 -21.77
N LYS A 99 -19.92 5.95 -22.50
CA LYS A 99 -18.67 6.47 -21.95
C LYS A 99 -18.78 7.98 -21.79
N ALA A 100 -19.08 8.46 -20.60
CA ALA A 100 -19.22 9.88 -20.33
C ALA A 100 -17.83 10.55 -20.27
N ALA A 101 -17.73 11.73 -20.88
CA ALA A 101 -16.59 12.61 -20.68
C ALA A 101 -16.86 13.49 -19.45
N VAL A 102 -15.99 13.44 -18.45
CA VAL A 102 -16.14 14.08 -17.14
C VAL A 102 -14.78 14.46 -16.57
N GLU A 103 -14.74 15.37 -15.60
CA GLU A 103 -13.48 15.81 -14.96
C GLU A 103 -13.13 15.00 -13.70
N VAL A 104 -14.14 14.66 -12.91
CA VAL A 104 -13.98 13.84 -11.70
C VAL A 104 -14.35 12.43 -12.07
N HIS A 105 -13.48 11.47 -11.76
CA HIS A 105 -13.67 10.06 -12.05
C HIS A 105 -13.75 9.22 -10.78
N HIS A 106 -14.58 8.19 -10.81
CA HIS A 106 -14.71 7.22 -9.74
C HIS A 106 -14.98 5.83 -10.31
N VAL A 107 -14.12 4.88 -9.97
CA VAL A 107 -14.17 3.50 -10.44
C VAL A 107 -14.11 2.58 -9.23
N THR A 108 -15.12 1.73 -9.05
CA THR A 108 -15.08 0.65 -8.06
C THR A 108 -14.72 -0.68 -8.72
N LEU A 109 -13.60 -1.27 -8.29
CA LEU A 109 -13.21 -2.63 -8.63
C LEU A 109 -13.88 -3.58 -7.64
N LYS A 110 -14.58 -4.60 -8.16
CA LYS A 110 -15.39 -5.56 -7.38
C LYS A 110 -14.99 -6.99 -7.71
N ASN A 111 -15.44 -7.93 -6.90
CA ASN A 111 -15.21 -9.38 -7.06
C ASN A 111 -13.71 -9.74 -7.09
N LEU A 112 -12.90 -9.00 -6.35
CA LEU A 112 -11.47 -9.24 -6.22
C LEU A 112 -11.22 -10.35 -5.21
N LEU A 113 -10.10 -11.05 -5.40
CA LEU A 113 -9.66 -12.04 -4.44
C LEU A 113 -9.04 -11.36 -3.22
N PRO A 114 -9.41 -11.80 -2.02
CA PRO A 114 -8.83 -11.28 -0.80
C PRO A 114 -7.42 -11.88 -0.61
N THR A 115 -6.58 -11.24 0.21
CA THR A 115 -5.14 -11.55 0.39
C THR A 115 -4.30 -11.49 -0.90
N THR A 116 -4.84 -10.88 -1.96
CA THR A 116 -4.18 -10.79 -3.26
C THR A 116 -3.68 -9.38 -3.51
N LYS A 117 -2.51 -9.29 -4.15
CA LYS A 117 -1.96 -8.04 -4.62
C LYS A 117 -2.47 -7.76 -6.03
N TYR A 118 -3.11 -6.61 -6.21
CA TYR A 118 -3.57 -6.13 -7.50
C TYR A 118 -2.72 -4.97 -7.97
N TYR A 119 -2.53 -4.94 -9.28
CA TYR A 119 -1.87 -3.88 -9.99
C TYR A 119 -2.87 -3.21 -10.92
N PHE A 120 -2.75 -1.90 -11.12
CA PHE A 120 -3.60 -1.20 -12.07
C PHE A 120 -2.93 -0.02 -12.75
N LYS A 121 -3.47 0.34 -13.92
CA LYS A 121 -3.18 1.57 -14.66
C LYS A 121 -4.49 2.30 -14.94
N ILE A 122 -4.43 3.62 -14.94
CA ILE A 122 -5.57 4.46 -15.30
C ILE A 122 -5.51 4.72 -16.80
N GLU A 123 -6.61 4.48 -17.51
CA GLU A 123 -6.80 4.89 -18.89
C GLU A 123 -7.67 6.15 -18.88
N SER A 124 -7.09 7.26 -19.33
CA SER A 124 -7.76 8.57 -19.38
C SER A 124 -7.54 9.20 -20.75
N GLY A 125 -8.62 9.59 -21.44
CA GLY A 125 -8.54 10.20 -22.77
C GLY A 125 -7.78 9.35 -23.80
N GLY A 126 -7.90 8.03 -23.72
CA GLY A 126 -7.19 7.09 -24.60
C GLY A 126 -5.70 6.89 -24.29
N LYS A 127 -5.16 7.51 -23.23
CA LYS A 127 -3.77 7.34 -22.77
C LYS A 127 -3.72 6.52 -21.49
N GLN A 128 -2.63 5.79 -21.28
CA GLN A 128 -2.39 5.04 -20.06
C GLN A 128 -1.47 5.80 -19.12
N PHE A 129 -1.81 5.77 -17.82
CA PHE A 129 -1.09 6.43 -16.76
C PHE A 129 -0.77 5.44 -15.64
N ASP A 130 0.42 5.61 -15.08
CA ASP A 130 0.97 4.76 -14.03
C ASP A 130 1.55 5.63 -12.89
N ASN A 131 2.03 4.97 -11.84
CA ASN A 131 2.68 5.60 -10.71
C ASN A 131 4.19 5.75 -10.97
N LYS A 132 4.56 6.71 -11.83
CA LYS A 132 5.95 7.11 -12.12
C LYS A 132 6.81 5.94 -12.64
N GLY A 133 6.31 5.26 -13.67
CA GLY A 133 7.00 4.15 -14.35
C GLY A 133 6.68 2.76 -13.81
N LYS A 134 5.77 2.66 -12.83
CA LYS A 134 5.25 1.38 -12.31
C LYS A 134 3.73 1.45 -12.20
N PRO A 135 2.98 0.36 -12.46
CA PRO A 135 1.56 0.31 -12.14
C PRO A 135 1.29 0.68 -10.68
N PHE A 136 0.12 1.24 -10.41
CA PHE A 136 -0.37 1.38 -9.04
C PHE A 136 -0.53 -0.02 -8.43
N GLU A 137 -0.36 -0.12 -7.11
CA GLU A 137 -0.42 -1.38 -6.38
C GLU A 137 -1.39 -1.24 -5.21
N VAL A 138 -2.26 -2.23 -5.04
CA VAL A 138 -3.19 -2.34 -3.92
C VAL A 138 -3.11 -3.75 -3.37
N PHE A 139 -2.92 -3.87 -2.06
CA PHE A 139 -2.90 -5.16 -1.39
C PHE A 139 -4.21 -5.37 -0.64
N MET A 140 -4.98 -6.38 -1.06
CA MET A 140 -6.29 -6.72 -0.50
C MET A 140 -6.14 -7.47 0.81
N LEU A 141 -5.56 -6.84 1.84
CA LEU A 141 -5.14 -7.52 3.06
C LEU A 141 -6.30 -7.95 3.98
N ASN A 142 -7.51 -7.47 3.73
CA ASN A 142 -8.60 -7.59 4.71
C ASN A 142 -9.05 -9.04 4.98
N LYS A 143 -8.70 -10.03 4.14
CA LYS A 143 -8.88 -11.45 4.53
C LYS A 143 -8.06 -11.86 5.74
N MET A 144 -6.96 -11.20 6.09
CA MET A 144 -6.23 -11.51 7.32
C MET A 144 -7.14 -11.45 8.54
N VAL A 145 -8.09 -10.51 8.52
CA VAL A 145 -9.10 -10.31 9.57
C VAL A 145 -10.20 -11.39 9.47
N GLY A 146 -10.53 -11.86 8.26
CA GLY A 146 -11.53 -12.92 8.06
C GLY A 146 -11.02 -14.37 8.16
N LEU A 147 -9.72 -14.61 7.95
CA LEU A 147 -9.04 -15.91 8.09
C LEU A 147 -8.62 -16.18 9.54
N PHE A 148 -8.33 -15.11 10.28
CA PHE A 148 -7.97 -15.17 11.68
C PHE A 148 -8.90 -14.25 12.46
N GLU A 149 -9.80 -14.83 13.23
CA GLU A 149 -10.48 -14.11 14.29
C GLU A 149 -9.47 -13.89 15.43
N PHE A 150 -8.99 -12.66 15.57
CA PHE A 150 -8.05 -12.32 16.62
C PHE A 150 -8.81 -12.07 17.92
N VAL A 151 -8.51 -12.90 18.92
CA VAL A 151 -9.01 -12.75 20.29
C VAL A 151 -7.86 -12.48 21.23
N ALA A 152 -8.04 -11.60 22.19
CA ALA A 152 -7.03 -11.30 23.19
C ALA A 152 -7.65 -10.98 24.56
N PRO A 153 -6.94 -11.23 25.66
CA PRO A 153 -7.34 -10.70 26.94
C PRO A 153 -7.30 -9.15 26.96
N GLU A 154 -8.24 -8.51 27.65
CA GLU A 154 -8.33 -7.03 27.72
C GLU A 154 -7.01 -6.34 28.15
N PHE A 155 -6.24 -6.96 29.04
CA PHE A 155 -4.98 -6.37 29.52
C PHE A 155 -3.88 -6.33 28.45
N LEU A 156 -4.02 -7.02 27.30
CA LEU A 156 -3.05 -6.96 26.19
C LEU A 156 -2.83 -5.51 25.75
N PHE A 157 -3.90 -4.70 25.70
CA PHE A 157 -3.82 -3.31 25.30
C PHE A 157 -2.92 -2.48 26.23
N PHE A 158 -2.98 -2.75 27.53
CA PHE A 158 -2.12 -2.10 28.52
C PHE A 158 -0.65 -2.48 28.32
N GLU A 159 -0.37 -3.74 27.99
CA GLU A 159 1.00 -4.17 27.67
C GLU A 159 1.54 -3.51 26.39
N ILE A 160 0.70 -3.36 25.37
CA ILE A 160 1.09 -2.68 24.12
C ILE A 160 1.36 -1.20 24.40
N GLY A 161 0.50 -0.54 25.19
CA GLY A 161 0.69 0.84 25.62
C GLY A 161 2.04 1.08 26.29
N LYS A 162 2.48 0.17 27.18
CA LYS A 162 3.81 0.23 27.83
C LYS A 162 4.99 0.12 26.87
N ARG A 163 4.77 -0.38 25.65
CA ARG A 163 5.81 -0.55 24.63
C ARG A 163 5.73 0.52 23.54
N MET A 164 4.75 1.41 23.58
CA MET A 164 4.53 2.45 22.57
C MET A 164 5.75 3.35 22.40
N ASP A 165 6.38 3.75 23.50
CA ASP A 165 7.59 4.59 23.44
C ASP A 165 8.78 3.88 22.76
N LYS A 166 8.90 2.56 22.97
CA LYS A 166 9.92 1.74 22.30
C LYS A 166 9.60 1.56 20.82
N LEU A 167 8.32 1.49 20.44
CA LEU A 167 7.89 1.42 19.04
C LEU A 167 8.17 2.74 18.32
N LEU A 168 7.86 3.87 18.95
CA LEU A 168 8.21 5.21 18.44
C LEU A 168 9.71 5.36 18.24
N ALA A 169 10.51 4.93 19.22
CA ALA A 169 11.97 5.07 19.15
C ALA A 169 12.64 4.15 18.11
N LYS A 170 12.03 3.01 17.77
CA LYS A 170 12.60 2.01 16.85
C LYS A 170 11.98 2.03 15.46
N SER A 171 10.79 2.59 15.32
CA SER A 171 10.12 2.77 14.04
C SER A 171 10.49 4.12 13.43
N ARG A 172 10.26 4.27 12.12
CA ARG A 172 10.35 5.57 11.43
C ARG A 172 8.99 6.28 11.38
N LEU A 173 8.06 5.91 12.27
CA LEU A 173 6.67 6.35 12.27
C LEU A 173 6.46 7.51 13.25
N SER A 174 5.57 8.42 12.89
CA SER A 174 5.07 9.49 13.76
C SER A 174 4.12 8.94 14.83
N LYS A 175 3.81 9.78 15.84
CA LYS A 175 2.86 9.41 16.90
C LYS A 175 1.46 9.19 16.35
N GLU A 176 1.07 10.02 15.38
CA GLU A 176 -0.22 9.97 14.71
C GLU A 176 -0.36 8.67 13.92
N GLU A 177 0.64 8.32 13.09
CA GLU A 177 0.65 7.05 12.35
C GLU A 177 0.55 5.83 13.28
N ILE A 178 1.28 5.84 14.40
CA ILE A 178 1.20 4.74 15.38
C ILE A 178 -0.17 4.68 16.06
N SER A 179 -0.76 5.84 16.39
CA SER A 179 -2.11 5.91 16.95
C SER A 179 -3.17 5.36 15.98
N ASP A 180 -3.06 5.67 14.69
CA ASP A 180 -3.97 5.18 13.66
C ASP A 180 -3.84 3.66 13.47
N ILE A 181 -2.60 3.15 13.43
CA ILE A 181 -2.33 1.71 13.41
C ILE A 181 -2.94 1.03 14.64
N PHE A 182 -2.77 1.63 15.83
CA PHE A 182 -3.25 1.03 17.06
C PHE A 182 -4.78 1.05 17.18
N SER A 183 -5.42 2.14 16.74
CA SER A 183 -6.87 2.26 16.64
C SER A 183 -7.45 1.23 15.67
N PHE A 184 -6.79 1.04 14.52
CA PHE A 184 -7.12 -0.03 13.58
C PHE A 184 -7.01 -1.41 14.24
N LEU A 185 -5.86 -1.76 14.82
CA LEU A 185 -5.67 -3.05 15.49
C LEU A 185 -6.70 -3.31 16.59
N LYS A 186 -7.09 -2.28 17.35
CA LYS A 186 -8.09 -2.42 18.41
C LYS A 186 -9.47 -2.83 17.87
N ARG A 187 -9.82 -2.40 16.65
CA ARG A 187 -11.09 -2.75 16.02
C ARG A 187 -11.11 -4.16 15.45
N GLU A 188 -9.95 -4.69 15.07
CA GLU A 188 -9.83 -6.01 14.46
C GLU A 188 -9.58 -7.15 15.48
N ILE A 189 -9.43 -6.83 16.77
CA ILE A 189 -9.21 -7.79 17.85
C ILE A 189 -10.41 -7.76 18.79
N ASP A 190 -11.04 -8.92 19.03
CA ASP A 190 -12.04 -9.09 20.06
C ASP A 190 -11.37 -9.23 21.43
N PHE A 191 -11.63 -8.26 22.31
CA PHE A 191 -11.05 -8.22 23.64
C PHE A 191 -11.98 -8.90 24.65
N VAL A 192 -11.45 -9.91 25.32
CA VAL A 192 -12.21 -10.74 26.25
C VAL A 192 -11.78 -10.44 27.68
N SER A 193 -12.76 -10.09 28.51
CA SER A 193 -12.57 -9.83 29.93
C SER A 193 -12.12 -11.09 30.69
N PRO A 194 -11.19 -10.99 31.67
CA PRO A 194 -10.64 -12.13 32.42
C PRO A 194 -11.68 -13.06 33.05
N GLU A 195 -12.79 -12.53 33.51
CA GLU A 195 -13.87 -13.26 34.20
C GLU A 195 -14.50 -14.32 33.26
N LYS A 196 -14.46 -14.11 31.95
CA LYS A 196 -15.04 -15.04 30.96
C LYS A 196 -14.24 -16.33 30.79
N PHE A 197 -12.98 -16.35 31.22
CA PHE A 197 -12.07 -17.50 31.07
C PHE A 197 -11.32 -17.86 32.36
N GLU A 198 -11.73 -17.29 33.50
CA GLU A 198 -11.11 -17.55 34.80
C GLU A 198 -11.20 -19.03 35.20
N ASP A 199 -12.25 -19.74 34.76
CA ASP A 199 -12.42 -21.19 34.95
C ASP A 199 -11.27 -22.02 34.36
N LYS A 200 -10.52 -21.46 33.41
CA LYS A 200 -9.32 -22.09 32.80
C LYS A 200 -8.01 -21.64 33.41
N ALA A 201 -8.01 -20.73 34.39
CA ALA A 201 -6.79 -20.14 34.94
C ALA A 201 -5.90 -21.17 35.65
N GLU A 202 -6.48 -22.12 36.40
CA GLU A 202 -5.69 -23.18 37.06
C GLU A 202 -5.01 -24.12 36.07
N GLU A 203 -5.74 -24.54 35.04
CA GLU A 203 -5.20 -25.39 33.99
C GLU A 203 -4.09 -24.66 33.23
N ALA A 204 -4.32 -23.38 32.92
CA ALA A 204 -3.35 -22.52 32.24
C ALA A 204 -2.08 -22.31 33.06
N ARG A 205 -2.18 -22.13 34.39
CA ARG A 205 -1.00 -21.99 35.28
C ARG A 205 -0.05 -23.18 35.22
N LYS A 206 -0.58 -24.39 35.00
CA LYS A 206 0.22 -25.62 34.89
C LYS A 206 0.94 -25.74 33.54
N LYS A 207 0.41 -25.09 32.50
CA LYS A 207 0.89 -25.20 31.11
C LYS A 207 1.71 -23.97 30.66
N ALA A 208 1.42 -22.80 31.20
CA ALA A 208 2.10 -21.56 30.81
C ALA A 208 3.55 -21.53 31.31
N PRO A 209 4.51 -21.10 30.48
CA PRO A 209 5.91 -21.00 30.90
C PRO A 209 6.15 -19.84 31.90
N HIS A 210 5.34 -18.77 31.82
CA HIS A 210 5.40 -17.64 32.74
C HIS A 210 4.02 -17.16 33.16
N LEU A 211 3.95 -16.48 34.31
CA LEU A 211 2.71 -15.96 34.88
C LEU A 211 1.96 -14.99 33.93
N LYS A 212 2.70 -14.18 33.17
CA LYS A 212 2.13 -13.25 32.17
C LYS A 212 1.45 -13.98 30.99
N ASP A 213 1.85 -15.23 30.72
CA ASP A 213 1.33 -16.00 29.58
C ASP A 213 0.07 -16.78 29.98
N VAL A 214 -0.22 -16.89 31.29
CA VAL A 214 -1.36 -17.65 31.84
C VAL A 214 -2.67 -17.21 31.22
N SER A 215 -2.94 -15.92 31.11
CA SER A 215 -4.22 -15.46 30.60
C SER A 215 -4.39 -15.71 29.10
N PHE A 216 -3.31 -15.67 28.31
CA PHE A 216 -3.35 -16.04 26.89
C PHE A 216 -3.62 -17.55 26.73
N VAL A 217 -2.98 -18.37 27.56
CA VAL A 217 -3.22 -19.82 27.59
C VAL A 217 -4.64 -20.13 28.07
N ALA A 218 -5.13 -19.46 29.11
CA ALA A 218 -6.47 -19.67 29.65
C ALA A 218 -7.55 -19.31 28.61
N LEU A 219 -7.40 -18.15 27.95
CA LEU A 219 -8.29 -17.74 26.87
C LEU A 219 -8.29 -18.75 25.71
N ALA A 220 -7.11 -19.20 25.28
CA ALA A 220 -7.00 -20.18 24.20
C ALA A 220 -7.61 -21.55 24.55
N LEU A 221 -7.48 -21.99 25.81
CA LEU A 221 -8.14 -23.19 26.30
C LEU A 221 -9.66 -23.02 26.40
N LYS A 222 -10.14 -21.82 26.76
CA LYS A 222 -11.57 -21.51 26.87
C LYS A 222 -12.27 -21.51 25.51
N LEU A 223 -11.62 -20.89 24.53
CA LEU A 223 -12.16 -20.73 23.17
C LEU A 223 -11.74 -21.85 22.22
N ASP A 224 -10.96 -22.82 22.70
CA ASP A 224 -10.35 -23.90 21.93
C ASP A 224 -9.61 -23.43 20.66
N CYS A 225 -8.88 -22.31 20.78
CA CYS A 225 -8.16 -21.70 19.65
C CYS A 225 -6.64 -21.90 19.74
N LYS A 226 -5.96 -21.56 18.63
CA LYS A 226 -4.50 -21.52 18.56
C LYS A 226 -3.99 -20.14 19.01
N ILE A 227 -2.84 -20.13 19.66
CA ILE A 227 -2.14 -18.93 20.12
C ILE A 227 -1.14 -18.52 19.03
N LEU A 228 -1.25 -17.27 18.56
CA LEU A 228 -0.23 -16.66 17.72
C LEU A 228 0.93 -16.16 18.60
N SER A 229 2.05 -16.88 18.63
CA SER A 229 3.20 -16.50 19.45
C SER A 229 4.54 -16.90 18.85
N GLY A 230 5.52 -15.99 18.93
CA GLY A 230 6.92 -16.27 18.60
C GLY A 230 7.74 -16.83 19.77
N ASP A 231 7.13 -16.99 20.96
CA ASP A 231 7.83 -17.43 22.16
C ASP A 231 8.10 -18.95 22.13
N LYS A 232 9.38 -19.32 22.15
CA LYS A 232 9.81 -20.73 22.14
C LYS A 232 9.40 -21.49 23.40
N GLY A 233 9.27 -20.81 24.55
CA GLY A 233 8.80 -21.38 25.80
C GLY A 233 7.35 -21.85 25.66
N ILE A 234 6.48 -21.00 25.11
CA ILE A 234 5.07 -21.35 24.90
C ILE A 234 4.94 -22.48 23.86
N LYS A 235 5.71 -22.42 22.76
CA LYS A 235 5.73 -23.48 21.73
C LYS A 235 6.15 -24.84 22.29
N LYS A 236 7.05 -24.89 23.28
CA LYS A 236 7.44 -26.15 23.94
C LYS A 236 6.34 -26.69 24.84
N SER A 237 5.64 -25.83 25.57
CA SER A 237 4.57 -26.24 26.48
C SER A 237 3.27 -26.63 25.76
N LEU A 238 2.98 -26.02 24.61
CA LEU A 238 1.74 -26.17 23.87
C LEU A 238 2.00 -26.30 22.34
N PRO A 239 2.74 -27.33 21.89
CA PRO A 239 3.20 -27.42 20.51
C PRO A 239 2.05 -27.40 19.49
N ASP A 240 0.95 -28.10 19.77
CA ASP A 240 -0.18 -28.24 18.84
C ASP A 240 -1.11 -27.00 18.81
N ARG A 241 -0.93 -26.08 19.76
CA ARG A 241 -1.75 -24.86 19.89
C ARG A 241 -0.99 -23.60 19.51
N ILE A 242 0.22 -23.69 18.96
CA ILE A 242 1.01 -22.50 18.62
C ILE A 242 1.15 -22.35 17.11
N ILE A 243 0.81 -21.16 16.63
CA ILE A 243 1.19 -20.67 15.31
C ILE A 243 2.22 -19.57 15.54
N THR A 244 3.37 -19.65 14.90
CA THR A 244 4.37 -18.57 14.92
C THR A 244 4.00 -17.47 13.93
N PRO A 245 4.46 -16.23 14.12
CA PRO A 245 4.23 -15.16 13.16
C PRO A 245 4.63 -15.52 11.73
N SER A 246 5.75 -16.24 11.56
CA SER A 246 6.21 -16.70 10.24
C SER A 246 5.29 -17.74 9.62
N GLU A 247 4.77 -18.70 10.42
CA GLU A 247 3.80 -19.70 9.95
C GLU A 247 2.48 -19.01 9.56
N ALA A 248 1.98 -18.06 10.39
CA ALA A 248 0.80 -17.27 10.06
C ALA A 248 0.97 -16.50 8.74
N ILE A 249 2.12 -15.84 8.55
CA ILE A 249 2.44 -15.18 7.27
C ILE A 249 2.47 -16.19 6.11
N GLY A 250 3.03 -17.39 6.31
CA GLY A 250 3.00 -18.46 5.32
C GLY A 250 1.58 -18.83 4.89
N MET A 251 0.69 -19.05 5.87
CA MET A 251 -0.72 -19.36 5.65
C MET A 251 -1.42 -18.23 4.87
N LEU A 252 -1.11 -16.97 5.17
CA LEU A 252 -1.65 -15.81 4.47
C LEU A 252 -1.15 -15.67 3.04
N LEU A 253 0.07 -16.11 2.77
CA LEU A 253 0.68 -16.08 1.45
C LEU A 253 0.34 -17.34 0.62
N GLY A 254 -0.57 -18.20 1.10
CA GLY A 254 -0.94 -19.45 0.43
C GLY A 254 0.20 -20.46 0.36
N LYS A 255 1.27 -20.26 1.16
CA LYS A 255 2.35 -21.22 1.31
C LYS A 255 1.89 -22.19 2.39
N HIS A 256 1.52 -23.41 1.99
CA HIS A 256 1.26 -24.47 2.95
C HIS A 256 2.49 -24.64 3.87
N ALA A 257 2.25 -24.56 5.17
CA ALA A 257 3.20 -24.99 6.20
C ALA A 257 3.36 -26.52 6.15
#